data_AF-A0A6G2UX88-F1
#
_entry.id   AF-A0A6G2UX88-F1
#
_cell.length_a   1.000
_cell.length_b   1.000
_cell.length_c   1.000
_cell.angle_alpha   90.00
_cell.angle_beta   90.00
_cell.angle_gamma   90.00
#
_symmetry.space_group_name_H-M   'P 1'
#
loop_
_entity.id
_entity.type
_entity.pdbx_description
1 polymer ?
#
loop_
_entity_poly.entity_id
_entity_poly.type
_entity_poly.pdbx_seq_one_letter_code
_entity_poly.pdbx_strand_id
1 'polypeptide(L)'
;MTTASVSPDGLLPLTGAQLGIWNAQRIEPDSPYYVVGDVIEISGEGPVDTDALAQAVRATTEEAESLRLRVYETAEGPRQAVGAEPVALPPLVDVSAEADPAAAAQALVDAERARLAEACRGMTDRPLYSRTVIRLSDREVWYTQLGHHLVFDGYTAAQLARRTAVHYTALVRGTEPPR
;
A
#
# COMPACT_ATOMS: atom_id res chain seq x y z
N MET A 1 -17.69 -5.59 -23.14
CA MET A 1 -16.93 -5.92 -21.91
C MET A 1 -16.91 -7.43 -21.80
N THR A 2 -15.82 -8.06 -22.21
CA THR A 2 -15.67 -9.52 -22.14
C THR A 2 -15.23 -9.84 -20.72
N THR A 3 -16.09 -10.49 -19.94
CA THR A 3 -15.71 -11.02 -18.62
C THR A 3 -14.63 -12.07 -18.84
N ALA A 4 -13.41 -11.79 -18.38
CA ALA A 4 -12.32 -12.74 -18.43
C ALA A 4 -12.75 -14.02 -17.71
N SER A 5 -12.71 -15.15 -18.41
CA SER A 5 -13.00 -16.46 -17.81
C SER A 5 -11.95 -16.76 -16.74
N VAL A 6 -12.42 -16.99 -15.52
CA VAL A 6 -11.57 -17.43 -14.40
C VAL A 6 -11.05 -18.83 -14.73
N SER A 7 -9.74 -19.05 -14.61
CA SER A 7 -9.12 -20.36 -14.81
C SER A 7 -9.66 -21.37 -13.77
N PRO A 8 -9.57 -22.70 -13.99
CA PRO A 8 -10.02 -23.70 -13.02
C PRO A 8 -9.46 -23.50 -11.61
N ASP A 9 -8.28 -22.89 -11.51
CA ASP A 9 -7.57 -22.58 -10.26
C ASP A 9 -7.96 -21.23 -9.63
N GLY A 10 -8.96 -20.52 -10.16
CA GLY A 10 -9.37 -19.21 -9.65
C GLY A 10 -8.53 -18.03 -10.13
N LEU A 11 -7.48 -18.29 -10.94
CA LEU A 11 -6.51 -17.28 -11.35
C LEU A 11 -6.95 -16.53 -12.62
N LEU A 12 -6.75 -15.20 -12.60
CA LEU A 12 -7.02 -14.29 -13.70
C LEU A 12 -5.73 -13.97 -14.48
N PRO A 13 -5.79 -13.69 -15.79
CA PRO A 13 -4.64 -13.13 -16.49
C PRO A 13 -4.28 -11.74 -15.95
N LEU A 14 -3.00 -11.36 -16.06
CA LEU A 14 -2.62 -9.95 -15.93
C LEU A 14 -3.32 -9.11 -17.03
N THR A 15 -3.72 -7.89 -16.70
CA THR A 15 -4.14 -6.91 -17.71
C THR A 15 -2.96 -6.54 -18.62
N GLY A 16 -3.22 -5.95 -19.79
CA GLY A 16 -2.16 -5.53 -20.70
C GLY A 16 -1.14 -4.57 -20.05
N ALA A 17 -1.62 -3.62 -19.23
CA ALA A 17 -0.76 -2.70 -18.49
C ALA A 17 0.08 -3.43 -17.43
N GLN A 18 -0.53 -4.33 -16.65
CA GLN A 18 0.19 -5.13 -15.66
C GLN A 18 1.25 -6.04 -16.31
N LEU A 19 0.93 -6.67 -17.44
CA LEU A 19 1.88 -7.51 -18.18
C LEU A 19 3.06 -6.69 -18.73
N GLY A 20 2.82 -5.45 -19.16
CA GLY A 20 3.87 -4.51 -19.54
C GLY A 20 4.83 -4.23 -18.39
N ILE A 21 4.31 -3.89 -17.21
CA ILE A 21 5.12 -3.66 -16.00
C ILE A 21 5.88 -4.92 -15.58
N TRP A 22 5.19 -6.06 -15.58
CA TRP A 22 5.79 -7.36 -15.28
C TRP A 22 7.01 -7.65 -16.17
N ASN A 23 6.85 -7.50 -17.48
CA ASN A 23 7.95 -7.73 -18.43
C ASN A 23 9.08 -6.71 -18.24
N ALA A 24 8.75 -5.45 -18.01
CA ALA A 24 9.74 -4.39 -17.85
C ALA A 24 10.59 -4.59 -16.59
N GLN A 25 9.99 -4.97 -15.45
CA GLN A 25 10.73 -5.31 -14.23
C GLN A 25 11.61 -6.56 -14.43
N ARG A 26 11.22 -7.54 -15.25
CA ARG A 26 12.07 -8.70 -15.55
C ARG A 26 13.27 -8.38 -16.44
N ILE A 27 13.17 -7.35 -17.28
CA ILE A 27 14.29 -6.87 -18.11
C ILE A 27 15.32 -6.15 -17.22
N GLU A 28 14.86 -5.38 -16.23
CA GLU A 28 15.71 -4.67 -15.28
C GLU A 28 15.27 -5.01 -13.83
N PRO A 29 15.63 -6.19 -13.29
CA PRO A 29 15.19 -6.65 -11.96
C PRO A 29 15.61 -5.73 -10.82
N ASP A 30 16.67 -4.96 -11.05
CA ASP A 30 17.29 -4.10 -10.04
C ASP A 30 16.79 -2.66 -10.09
N SER A 31 15.86 -2.37 -11.01
CA SER A 31 15.30 -1.04 -11.19
C SER A 31 14.50 -0.63 -9.94
N PRO A 32 14.85 0.49 -9.29
CA PRO A 32 14.13 0.96 -8.11
C PRO A 32 12.81 1.66 -8.47
N TYR A 33 12.50 1.82 -9.76
CA TYR A 33 11.40 2.67 -10.23
C TYR A 33 10.02 2.00 -10.18
N TYR A 34 9.95 0.69 -9.97
CA TYR A 34 8.68 -0.02 -9.89
C TYR A 34 8.04 0.03 -8.51
N VAL A 35 8.74 0.50 -7.47
CA VAL A 35 8.10 0.88 -6.21
C VAL A 35 7.78 2.37 -6.23
N VAL A 36 6.49 2.64 -6.19
CA VAL A 36 5.86 3.97 -6.23
C VAL A 36 5.00 4.16 -5.00
N GLY A 37 4.67 5.40 -4.66
CA GLY A 37 3.84 5.67 -3.50
C GLY A 37 3.98 7.08 -2.96
N ASP A 38 3.20 7.34 -1.92
CA ASP A 38 3.14 8.64 -1.26
C ASP A 38 3.44 8.52 0.23
N VAL A 39 3.95 9.60 0.80
CA VAL A 39 3.96 9.86 2.24
C VAL A 39 2.91 10.93 2.49
N ILE A 40 1.96 10.64 3.37
CA ILE A 40 0.92 11.59 3.76
C ILE A 40 1.31 12.15 5.11
N GLU A 41 1.69 13.43 5.11
CA GLU A 41 2.04 14.18 6.31
C GLU A 41 0.79 14.86 6.88
N ILE A 42 0.41 14.49 8.10
CA ILE A 42 -0.75 15.03 8.80
C ILE A 42 -0.25 15.87 9.96
N SER A 43 -0.60 17.14 9.97
CA SER A 43 -0.32 18.07 11.07
C SER A 43 -1.54 18.93 11.41
N GLY A 44 -1.64 19.39 12.65
CA GLY A 44 -2.76 20.22 13.09
C GLY A 44 -2.62 20.80 14.49
N GLU A 45 -3.65 21.54 14.93
CA GLU A 45 -3.69 22.15 16.26
C GLU A 45 -3.94 21.14 17.39
N GLY A 46 -4.67 20.07 17.09
CA GLY A 46 -5.04 19.02 18.02
C GLY A 46 -4.33 17.69 17.72
N PRO A 47 -4.34 16.75 18.68
CA PRO A 47 -3.66 15.49 18.52
C PRO A 47 -4.31 14.64 17.41
N VAL A 48 -3.49 13.84 16.71
CA VAL A 48 -3.92 12.85 15.73
C VAL A 48 -4.10 11.51 16.44
N ASP A 49 -5.26 10.89 16.27
CA ASP A 49 -5.54 9.56 16.82
C ASP A 49 -4.87 8.49 15.94
N THR A 50 -3.68 8.04 16.33
CA THR A 50 -2.89 7.06 15.56
C THR A 50 -3.57 5.69 15.46
N ASP A 51 -4.38 5.32 16.45
CA ASP A 51 -5.10 4.06 16.43
C ASP A 51 -6.25 4.13 15.42
N ALA A 52 -7.03 5.21 15.44
CA ALA A 52 -8.06 5.46 14.42
C ALA A 52 -7.46 5.56 13.02
N LEU A 53 -6.27 6.17 12.87
CA LEU A 53 -5.58 6.25 11.58
C LEU A 53 -5.15 4.87 11.09
N ALA A 54 -4.55 4.04 11.95
CA ALA A 54 -4.17 2.67 11.59
C ALA A 54 -5.38 1.82 11.18
N GLN A 55 -6.51 1.97 11.87
CA GLN A 55 -7.78 1.32 11.53
C GLN A 55 -8.33 1.81 10.20
N ALA A 56 -8.29 3.12 9.93
CA ALA A 56 -8.73 3.71 8.68
C ALA A 56 -7.91 3.20 7.48
N VAL A 57 -6.58 3.19 7.62
CA VAL A 57 -5.68 2.66 6.58
C VAL A 57 -5.95 1.17 6.35
N ARG A 58 -6.19 0.39 7.41
CA ARG A 58 -6.56 -1.03 7.30
C ARG A 58 -7.85 -1.20 6.50
N ALA A 59 -8.92 -0.49 6.88
CA ALA A 59 -10.23 -0.55 6.24
C ALA A 59 -10.16 -0.16 4.75
N THR A 60 -9.45 0.93 4.42
CA THR A 60 -9.24 1.34 3.02
C THR A 60 -8.58 0.23 2.19
N THR A 61 -7.57 -0.45 2.72
CA THR A 61 -6.89 -1.53 1.98
C THR A 61 -7.72 -2.80 1.87
N GLU A 62 -8.59 -3.09 2.84
CA GLU A 62 -9.55 -4.20 2.73
C GLU A 62 -10.52 -3.97 1.56
N GLU A 63 -11.02 -2.74 1.42
CA GLU A 63 -11.91 -2.33 0.31
C GLU A 63 -11.22 -2.33 -1.06
N ALA A 64 -9.92 -2.04 -1.11
CA ALA A 64 -9.15 -1.95 -2.35
C ALA A 64 -8.49 -3.30 -2.71
N GLU A 65 -9.23 -4.17 -3.39
CA GLU A 65 -8.77 -5.52 -3.78
C GLU A 65 -7.44 -5.53 -4.56
N SER A 66 -7.16 -4.48 -5.35
CA SER A 66 -5.91 -4.36 -6.10
C SER A 66 -4.67 -4.42 -5.21
N LEU A 67 -4.73 -3.83 -4.01
CA LEU A 67 -3.62 -3.81 -3.05
C LEU A 67 -3.31 -5.17 -2.44
N ARG A 68 -4.25 -6.11 -2.59
CA ARG A 68 -4.16 -7.49 -2.08
C ARG A 68 -3.87 -8.49 -3.19
N LEU A 69 -3.63 -8.03 -4.42
CA LEU A 69 -3.29 -8.92 -5.53
C LEU A 69 -1.95 -9.60 -5.28
N ARG A 70 -1.93 -10.91 -5.51
CA ARG A 70 -0.74 -11.74 -5.64
C ARG A 70 -0.58 -12.17 -7.09
N VAL A 71 0.66 -12.21 -7.57
CA VAL A 71 1.00 -12.71 -8.91
C VAL A 71 1.70 -14.06 -8.79
N TYR A 72 1.35 -14.99 -9.66
CA TYR A 72 1.88 -16.35 -9.71
C TYR A 72 2.42 -16.63 -11.11
N GLU A 73 3.57 -17.28 -11.19
CA GLU A 73 4.04 -17.86 -12.44
C GLU A 73 3.32 -19.19 -12.67
N THR A 74 2.70 -19.35 -13.85
CA THR A 74 2.09 -20.61 -14.26
C THR A 74 2.62 -21.02 -15.63
N ALA A 75 2.32 -22.25 -16.06
CA ALA A 75 2.68 -22.73 -17.39
C ALA A 75 2.11 -21.88 -18.53
N GLU A 76 1.04 -21.13 -18.27
CA GLU A 76 0.37 -20.26 -19.24
C GLU A 76 0.78 -18.78 -19.12
N GLY A 77 1.85 -18.49 -18.37
CA GLY A 77 2.33 -17.14 -18.08
C GLY A 77 1.87 -16.60 -16.71
N PRO A 78 2.18 -15.33 -16.39
CA PRO A 78 1.85 -14.74 -15.09
C PRO A 78 0.34 -14.58 -14.93
N ARG A 79 -0.16 -15.03 -13.79
CA ARG A 79 -1.58 -14.93 -13.39
C ARG A 79 -1.71 -14.26 -12.04
N GLN A 80 -2.89 -13.74 -11.73
CA GLN A 80 -3.16 -13.01 -10.50
C GLN A 80 -4.43 -13.48 -9.81
N ALA A 81 -4.47 -13.31 -8.49
CA ALA A 81 -5.68 -13.43 -7.70
C ALA A 81 -5.60 -12.49 -6.50
N VAL A 82 -6.76 -12.15 -5.94
CA VAL A 82 -6.86 -11.41 -4.68
C VAL A 82 -6.47 -12.35 -3.55
N GLY A 83 -5.50 -11.94 -2.72
CA GLY A 83 -5.08 -12.67 -1.53
C GLY A 83 -6.24 -12.84 -0.56
N ALA A 84 -6.38 -14.05 -0.02
CA ALA A 84 -7.41 -14.39 0.96
C ALA A 84 -7.01 -14.01 2.39
N GLU A 85 -5.76 -13.56 2.60
CA GLU A 85 -5.30 -13.18 3.93
C GLU A 85 -6.00 -11.91 4.42
N PRO A 86 -6.42 -11.87 5.71
CA PRO A 86 -6.92 -10.66 6.32
C PRO A 86 -5.90 -9.52 6.27
N VAL A 87 -6.39 -8.31 6.06
CA VAL A 87 -5.54 -7.12 6.04
C VAL A 87 -5.10 -6.78 7.46
N ALA A 88 -3.81 -6.97 7.76
CA ALA A 88 -3.23 -6.63 9.06
C ALA A 88 -3.25 -5.11 9.33
N LEU A 89 -3.19 -4.67 10.59
CA LEU A 89 -2.96 -3.24 10.85
C LEU A 89 -1.59 -2.80 10.31
N PRO A 90 -1.44 -1.57 9.80
CA PRO A 90 -0.10 -1.03 9.52
C PRO A 90 0.73 -1.00 10.81
N PRO A 91 2.05 -1.24 10.74
CA PRO A 91 2.94 -0.96 11.85
C PRO A 91 2.85 0.51 12.26
N LEU A 92 2.81 0.75 13.57
CA LEU A 92 2.95 2.08 14.15
C LEU A 92 4.38 2.22 14.69
N VAL A 93 5.15 3.15 14.13
CA VAL A 93 6.51 3.45 14.55
C VAL A 93 6.53 4.83 15.19
N ASP A 94 6.97 4.92 16.44
CA ASP A 94 7.08 6.18 17.15
C ASP A 94 8.52 6.69 17.14
N VAL A 95 8.73 7.83 16.49
CA VAL A 95 10.01 8.52 16.43
C VAL A 95 10.00 9.83 17.21
N SER A 96 8.95 10.09 18.01
CA SER A 96 8.80 11.34 18.75
C SER A 96 9.88 11.59 19.82
N ALA A 97 10.61 10.55 20.21
CA ALA A 97 11.72 10.64 21.15
C ALA A 97 13.09 10.83 20.46
N GLU A 98 13.14 10.82 19.13
CA GLU A 98 14.37 11.05 18.37
C GLU A 98 14.82 12.51 18.47
N ALA A 99 16.12 12.76 18.33
CA ALA A 99 16.66 14.12 18.38
C ALA A 99 16.13 15.01 17.23
N ASP A 100 15.83 14.38 16.09
CA ASP A 100 15.15 14.98 14.94
C ASP A 100 14.11 13.98 14.42
N PRO A 101 12.86 14.05 14.90
CA PRO A 101 11.80 13.12 14.50
C PRO A 101 11.49 13.14 13.01
N ALA A 102 11.65 14.29 12.34
CA ALA A 102 11.40 14.42 10.91
C ALA A 102 12.49 13.71 10.09
N ALA A 103 13.77 13.90 10.45
CA ALA A 103 14.86 13.16 9.82
C ALA A 103 14.75 11.65 10.06
N ALA A 104 14.36 11.23 11.26
CA ALA A 104 14.12 9.82 11.57
C ALA A 104 12.95 9.23 10.75
N ALA A 105 11.85 9.97 10.62
CA ALA A 105 10.71 9.57 9.79
C ALA A 105 11.11 9.43 8.31
N GLN A 106 11.88 10.37 7.76
CA GLN A 106 12.37 10.27 6.38
C GLN A 106 13.27 9.05 6.17
N ALA A 107 14.19 8.78 7.11
CA ALA A 107 15.05 7.61 7.03
C ALA A 107 14.26 6.29 7.07
N LEU A 108 13.16 6.24 7.85
CA LEU A 108 12.24 5.11 7.85
C LEU A 108 11.50 4.94 6.52
N VAL A 109 11.04 6.04 5.91
CA VAL A 109 10.41 6.02 4.57
C VAL A 109 11.37 5.45 3.53
N ASP A 110 12.62 5.93 3.51
CA ASP A 110 13.63 5.50 2.55
C ASP A 110 13.99 4.03 2.74
N ALA A 111 14.14 3.59 4.00
CA ALA A 111 14.40 2.20 4.33
C ALA A 111 13.25 1.29 3.91
N GLU A 112 11.99 1.71 4.12
CA GLU A 112 10.82 0.93 3.75
C GLU A 112 10.65 0.84 2.23
N ARG A 113 10.93 1.94 1.51
CA ARG A 113 10.96 1.95 0.04
C ARG A 113 12.00 0.96 -0.50
N ALA A 114 13.22 0.97 0.05
CA ALA A 114 14.29 0.06 -0.34
C ALA A 114 13.94 -1.40 -0.01
N ARG A 115 13.40 -1.66 1.18
CA ARG A 115 12.95 -2.99 1.61
C ARG A 115 11.87 -3.54 0.69
N LEU A 116 10.88 -2.71 0.31
CA LEU A 116 9.81 -3.13 -0.58
C LEU A 116 10.33 -3.36 -2.01
N ALA A 117 11.25 -2.52 -2.52
CA ALA A 117 11.85 -2.73 -3.83
C ALA A 117 12.60 -4.06 -3.90
N GLU A 118 13.40 -4.37 -2.87
CA GLU A 118 14.08 -5.66 -2.74
C GLU A 118 13.09 -6.82 -2.67
N ALA A 119 12.08 -6.70 -1.80
CA ALA A 119 11.05 -7.71 -1.66
C ALA A 119 10.24 -7.89 -2.95
N CYS A 120 10.06 -6.87 -3.79
CA CYS A 120 9.24 -6.95 -4.99
C CYS A 120 10.00 -7.35 -6.25
N ARG A 121 11.34 -7.45 -6.27
CA ARG A 121 12.12 -7.82 -7.48
C ARG A 121 11.59 -9.08 -8.17
N GLY A 122 11.19 -10.08 -7.38
CA GLY A 122 10.63 -11.33 -7.89
C GLY A 122 9.14 -11.29 -8.24
N MET A 123 8.39 -10.30 -7.74
CA MET A 123 6.94 -10.06 -7.89
C MET A 123 5.99 -11.24 -7.60
N THR A 124 6.51 -12.42 -7.31
CA THR A 124 5.78 -13.69 -7.25
C THR A 124 5.44 -14.09 -5.82
N ASP A 125 4.19 -14.52 -5.64
CA ASP A 125 3.63 -15.07 -4.41
C ASP A 125 3.98 -14.26 -3.14
N ARG A 126 3.78 -12.94 -3.21
CA ARG A 126 4.07 -12.03 -2.11
C ARG A 126 3.16 -10.80 -2.14
N PRO A 127 3.00 -10.10 -1.00
CA PRO A 127 2.40 -8.78 -0.98
C PRO A 127 3.20 -7.80 -1.83
N LEU A 128 2.49 -6.98 -2.61
CA LEU A 128 3.07 -5.95 -3.47
C LEU A 128 2.76 -4.52 -2.96
N TYR A 129 2.23 -4.40 -1.75
CA TYR A 129 1.85 -3.13 -1.13
C TYR A 129 2.28 -3.13 0.34
N SER A 130 2.75 -1.99 0.82
CA SER A 130 3.16 -1.74 2.19
C SER A 130 2.68 -0.37 2.68
N ARG A 131 2.56 -0.28 4.00
CA ARG A 131 2.03 0.90 4.70
C ARG A 131 2.54 0.91 6.13
N THR A 132 2.90 2.08 6.60
CA THR A 132 3.40 2.31 7.96
C THR A 132 2.81 3.62 8.48
N VAL A 133 2.39 3.66 9.73
CA VAL A 133 2.06 4.90 10.43
C VAL A 133 3.28 5.30 11.26
N ILE A 134 3.71 6.55 11.15
CA ILE A 134 4.90 7.08 11.81
C ILE A 134 4.45 8.25 12.70
N ARG A 135 4.64 8.14 14.01
CA ARG A 135 4.33 9.22 14.95
C ARG A 135 5.57 10.07 15.18
N LEU A 136 5.49 11.36 14.82
CA LEU A 136 6.55 12.34 15.07
C LEU A 136 6.26 13.15 16.33
N SER A 137 4.99 13.40 16.63
CA SER A 137 4.52 13.99 17.88
C SER A 137 3.06 13.61 18.12
N ASP A 138 2.41 14.20 19.14
CA ASP A 138 0.96 14.06 19.32
C ASP A 138 0.18 14.71 18.17
N ARG A 139 0.72 15.72 17.50
CA ARG A 139 0.06 16.54 16.47
C ARG A 139 0.61 16.35 15.07
N GLU A 140 1.68 15.59 14.93
CA GLU A 140 2.33 15.32 13.65
C GLU A 140 2.53 13.83 13.47
N VAL A 141 1.85 13.30 12.45
CA VAL A 141 1.83 11.88 12.12
C VAL A 141 1.95 11.75 10.62
N TRP A 142 2.84 10.90 10.16
CA TRP A 142 2.94 10.53 8.76
C TRP A 142 2.36 9.14 8.56
N TYR A 143 1.89 8.83 7.37
CA TYR A 143 1.73 7.43 6.97
C TYR A 143 2.15 7.22 5.53
N THR A 144 2.69 6.04 5.26
CA THR A 144 3.18 5.65 3.93
C THR A 144 2.17 4.78 3.20
N GLN A 145 2.12 4.95 1.88
CA GLN A 145 1.41 4.06 0.97
C GLN A 145 2.36 3.71 -0.18
N LEU A 146 3.12 2.63 -0.02
CA LEU A 146 4.13 2.20 -0.97
C LEU A 146 3.67 0.93 -1.67
N GLY A 147 3.71 0.90 -2.99
CA GLY A 147 3.26 -0.25 -3.77
C GLY A 147 4.12 -0.49 -5.00
N HIS A 148 4.18 -1.74 -5.42
CA HIS A 148 4.69 -2.07 -6.74
C HIS A 148 3.73 -1.55 -7.81
N HIS A 149 4.25 -0.96 -8.88
CA HIS A 149 3.47 -0.28 -9.91
C HIS A 149 2.48 -1.22 -10.63
N LEU A 150 2.69 -2.54 -10.51
CA LEU A 150 1.76 -3.56 -11.01
C LEU A 150 0.38 -3.51 -10.33
N VAL A 151 0.31 -3.05 -9.08
CA VAL A 151 -0.92 -3.01 -8.28
C VAL A 151 -1.30 -1.59 -7.81
N PHE A 152 -0.47 -0.60 -8.12
CA PHE A 152 -0.55 0.74 -7.56
C PHE A 152 -0.07 1.79 -8.57
N ASP A 153 -0.73 2.95 -8.60
CA ASP A 153 -0.31 4.11 -9.39
C ASP A 153 -0.66 5.41 -8.64
N GLY A 154 -0.25 6.56 -9.18
CA GLY A 154 -0.50 7.85 -8.53
C GLY A 154 -1.99 8.22 -8.44
N TYR A 155 -2.84 7.73 -9.34
CA TYR A 155 -4.29 7.95 -9.23
C TYR A 155 -4.89 7.13 -8.08
N THR A 156 -4.49 5.87 -7.98
CA THR A 156 -4.83 4.97 -6.88
C THR A 156 -4.37 5.55 -5.55
N ALA A 157 -3.14 6.08 -5.48
CA ALA A 157 -2.61 6.74 -4.29
C ALA A 157 -3.53 7.87 -3.78
N ALA A 158 -3.89 8.80 -4.66
CA ALA A 158 -4.78 9.91 -4.32
C ALA A 158 -6.18 9.43 -3.86
N GLN A 159 -6.72 8.40 -4.49
CA GLN A 159 -8.01 7.82 -4.13
C GLN A 159 -7.97 7.15 -2.75
N LEU A 160 -6.90 6.40 -2.46
CA LEU A 160 -6.71 5.75 -1.16
C LEU A 160 -6.50 6.76 -0.04
N ALA A 161 -5.76 7.84 -0.29
CA ALA A 161 -5.58 8.91 0.69
C ALA A 161 -6.93 9.56 1.05
N ARG A 162 -7.76 9.87 0.05
CA ARG A 162 -9.12 10.39 0.25
C ARG A 162 -10.00 9.41 1.01
N ARG A 163 -10.00 8.13 0.64
CA ARG A 163 -10.80 7.10 1.29
C ARG A 163 -10.38 6.88 2.74
N THR A 164 -9.07 6.91 3.01
CA THR A 164 -8.52 6.83 4.37
C THR A 164 -8.96 8.01 5.22
N ALA A 165 -8.97 9.23 4.67
CA ALA A 165 -9.46 10.40 5.39
C ALA A 165 -10.95 10.28 5.76
N VAL A 166 -11.78 9.69 4.89
CA VAL A 166 -13.20 9.41 5.16
C VAL A 166 -13.36 8.42 6.31
N HIS A 167 -12.65 7.28 6.26
CA HIS A 167 -12.67 6.28 7.34
C HIS A 167 -12.17 6.85 8.67
N TYR A 168 -11.05 7.58 8.64
CA TYR A 168 -10.49 8.22 9.82
C TYR A 168 -11.47 9.20 10.47
N THR A 169 -12.07 10.08 9.65
CA THR A 169 -13.05 11.06 10.13
C THR A 169 -14.26 10.37 10.76
N ALA A 170 -14.73 9.27 10.17
CA ALA A 170 -15.86 8.51 10.70
C ALA A 170 -15.52 7.85 12.04
N LEU A 171 -14.34 7.23 12.15
CA LEU A 171 -13.85 6.59 13.38
C LEU A 171 -13.72 7.59 14.53
N VAL A 172 -13.06 8.73 14.29
CA VAL A 172 -12.86 9.78 15.31
C VAL A 172 -14.21 10.38 15.77
N ARG A 173 -15.20 10.44 14.88
CA ARG A 173 -16.54 10.97 15.19
C ARG A 173 -17.50 9.91 15.75
N GLY A 174 -17.11 8.64 15.80
CA GLY A 174 -18.00 7.55 16.20
C GLY A 174 -19.19 7.35 15.24
N THR A 175 -18.99 7.61 13.95
CA THR A 175 -20.00 7.43 12.88
C THR A 175 -19.58 6.35 11.89
N GLU A 176 -20.50 5.91 11.04
CA GLU A 176 -20.15 5.02 9.92
C GLU A 176 -19.58 5.81 8.73
N PRO A 177 -18.54 5.30 8.05
CA PRO A 177 -18.04 5.90 6.83
C PRO A 177 -19.10 5.76 5.71
N PRO A 178 -19.41 6.83 4.95
CA PRO A 178 -20.29 6.71 3.79
C PRO A 178 -19.73 5.70 2.79
N ARG A 179 -20.62 4.95 2.12
CA ARG A 179 -20.23 4.03 1.04
C ARG A 179 -19.71 4.78 -0.17
#